data_AF-A0AAU9IS70-F1
#
_entry.id   AF-A0AAU9IS70-F1
#
_cell.length_a   1.000
_cell.length_b   1.000
_cell.length_c   1.000
_cell.angle_alpha   90.00
_cell.angle_beta   90.00
_cell.angle_gamma   90.00
#
_symmetry.space_group_name_H-M   'P 1'
#
loop_
_entity.id
_entity.type
_entity.pdbx_description
1 polymer ?
#
loop_
_entity_poly.entity_id
_entity_poly.type
_entity_poly.pdbx_seq_one_letter_code
_entity_poly.pdbx_strand_id
1 'polypeptide(L)'
;MENPSVSSLKKLWKIKKIGEKWETCNCSTLPNKDSRADCFAAKKASKSYKNKVKGIQNQADWCYQEVERGPYLRSSMVSYTICMRKVEKSFENLVLEFYPKFLKFDNS
;
A
#
# COMPACT_ATOMS: atom_id res chain seq x y z
N MET A 1 15.94 -10.82 -16.02
CA MET A 1 14.53 -10.79 -15.56
C MET A 1 14.50 -10.14 -14.19
N GLU A 2 13.78 -9.02 -14.00
CA GLU A 2 13.61 -8.45 -12.65
C GLU A 2 12.75 -9.39 -11.80
N ASN A 3 13.15 -9.59 -10.54
CA ASN A 3 12.36 -10.36 -9.60
C ASN A 3 11.02 -9.63 -9.36
N PRO A 4 9.86 -10.28 -9.59
CA PRO A 4 8.54 -9.63 -9.50
C PRO A 4 8.28 -9.01 -8.12
N SER A 5 8.83 -9.59 -7.05
CA SER A 5 8.72 -9.05 -5.69
C SER A 5 9.49 -7.74 -5.50
N VAL A 6 10.67 -7.60 -6.14
CA VAL A 6 11.46 -6.35 -6.13
C VAL A 6 10.75 -5.25 -6.93
N SER A 7 10.04 -5.61 -8.00
CA SER A 7 9.19 -4.68 -8.78
C SER A 7 8.03 -4.15 -7.94
N SER A 8 7.38 -5.00 -7.14
CA SER A 8 6.26 -4.60 -6.27
C SER A 8 6.67 -3.65 -5.15
N LEU A 9 7.81 -3.88 -4.49
CA LEU A 9 8.33 -2.96 -3.46
C LEU A 9 8.68 -1.58 -4.02
N LYS A 10 9.33 -1.51 -5.18
CA LYS A 10 9.60 -0.25 -5.87
C LYS A 10 8.30 0.52 -6.19
N LYS A 11 7.26 -0.19 -6.64
CA LYS A 11 5.94 0.40 -6.93
C LYS A 11 5.24 0.92 -5.67
N LEU A 12 5.28 0.17 -4.57
CA LEU A 12 4.74 0.60 -3.27
C LEU A 12 5.43 1.87 -2.76
N TRP A 13 6.77 1.91 -2.84
CA TRP A 13 7.55 3.10 -2.50
C TRP A 13 7.17 4.31 -3.35
N LYS A 14 6.99 4.12 -4.67
CA LYS A 14 6.57 5.19 -5.58
C LYS A 14 5.18 5.72 -5.22
N ILE A 15 4.21 4.84 -4.92
CA ILE A 15 2.88 5.25 -4.45
C ILE A 15 2.98 6.11 -3.19
N LYS A 16 3.75 5.65 -2.19
CA LYS A 16 3.95 6.37 -0.92
C LYS A 16 4.48 7.79 -1.17
N LYS A 17 5.55 7.91 -1.97
CA LYS A 17 6.19 9.21 -2.26
C LYS A 17 5.24 10.19 -2.95
N ILE A 18 4.45 9.71 -3.92
CA ILE A 18 3.46 10.55 -4.61
C ILE A 18 2.35 10.95 -3.63
N GLY A 19 1.85 10.03 -2.81
CA GLY A 19 0.84 10.34 -1.81
C GLY A 19 1.26 11.39 -0.78
N GLU A 20 2.50 11.31 -0.28
CA GLU A 20 3.06 12.30 0.65
C GLU A 20 3.14 13.70 0.00
N LYS A 21 3.58 13.78 -1.26
CA LYS A 21 3.61 15.04 -2.03
C LYS A 21 2.23 15.71 -2.11
N TRP A 22 1.19 14.92 -2.39
CA TRP A 22 -0.17 15.45 -2.54
C TRP A 22 -0.84 15.79 -1.22
N GLU A 23 -0.52 15.11 -0.12
CA GLU A 23 -1.08 15.43 1.20
C GLU A 23 -0.70 16.84 1.68
N THR A 24 0.54 17.26 1.43
CA THR A 24 1.03 18.61 1.77
C THR A 24 0.53 19.70 0.81
N CYS A 25 -0.02 19.34 -0.35
CA CYS A 25 -0.51 20.31 -1.32
C CYS A 25 -1.79 20.99 -0.83
N ASN A 26 -1.86 22.33 -0.80
CA ASN A 26 -3.11 23.02 -0.52
C ASN A 26 -3.96 23.08 -1.80
N CYS A 27 -4.85 22.11 -1.99
CA CYS A 27 -5.66 22.03 -3.19
C CYS A 27 -6.44 23.33 -3.44
N SER A 28 -6.92 24.02 -2.40
CA SER A 28 -7.73 25.24 -2.53
C SER A 28 -6.98 26.42 -3.16
N THR A 29 -5.65 26.42 -3.17
CA THR A 29 -4.84 27.49 -3.76
C THR A 29 -4.49 27.24 -5.23
N LEU A 30 -4.90 26.10 -5.80
CA LEU A 30 -4.66 25.81 -7.21
C LEU A 30 -5.62 26.64 -8.09
N PRO A 31 -5.10 27.32 -9.13
CA PRO A 31 -5.89 28.25 -9.94
C PRO A 31 -6.96 27.54 -10.77
N ASN A 32 -6.62 26.37 -11.34
CA ASN A 32 -7.52 25.62 -12.21
C ASN A 32 -8.49 24.71 -11.41
N LYS A 33 -9.75 24.66 -11.81
CA LYS A 33 -10.78 23.77 -11.23
C LYS A 33 -10.44 22.29 -11.44
N ASP A 34 -9.84 21.94 -12.57
CA ASP A 34 -9.49 20.54 -12.87
C ASP A 34 -8.31 20.09 -12.01
N SER A 35 -7.26 20.91 -11.92
CA SER A 35 -6.12 20.65 -11.02
C SER A 35 -6.54 20.57 -9.54
N ARG A 36 -7.54 21.36 -9.14
CA ARG A 36 -8.17 21.25 -7.80
C ARG A 36 -8.82 19.89 -7.60
N ALA A 37 -9.62 19.44 -8.56
CA ALA A 37 -10.29 18.14 -8.51
C ALA A 37 -9.28 16.99 -8.44
N ASP A 38 -8.22 17.04 -9.25
CA ASP A 38 -7.14 16.04 -9.24
C ASP A 38 -6.40 16.02 -7.90
N CYS A 39 -6.11 17.19 -7.33
CA CYS A 39 -5.50 17.28 -6.01
C CYS A 39 -6.37 16.64 -4.92
N PHE A 40 -7.67 16.93 -4.89
CA PHE A 40 -8.59 16.31 -3.93
C PHE A 40 -8.72 14.79 -4.15
N ALA A 41 -8.74 14.35 -5.40
CA ALA A 41 -8.74 12.93 -5.75
C ALA A 41 -7.46 12.23 -5.28
N ALA A 42 -6.29 12.84 -5.48
CA ALA A 42 -5.01 12.33 -5.02
C ALA A 42 -4.94 12.24 -3.49
N LYS A 43 -5.44 13.26 -2.76
CA LYS A 43 -5.53 13.21 -1.29
C LYS A 43 -6.46 12.09 -0.80
N LYS A 44 -7.63 11.95 -1.41
CA LYS A 44 -8.57 10.88 -1.07
C LYS A 44 -7.97 9.49 -1.34
N ALA A 45 -7.28 9.33 -2.46
CA ALA A 45 -6.55 8.10 -2.79
C ALA A 45 -5.44 7.80 -1.78
N SER A 46 -4.70 8.82 -1.33
CA SER A 46 -3.62 8.71 -0.33
C SER A 46 -4.13 8.23 1.02
N LYS A 47 -5.24 8.83 1.49
CA LYS A 47 -5.89 8.39 2.73
C LYS A 47 -6.38 6.94 2.64
N SER A 48 -7.01 6.57 1.52
CA SER A 48 -7.46 5.19 1.28
C SER A 48 -6.30 4.19 1.25
N TYR A 49 -5.21 4.53 0.55
CA TYR A 49 -3.98 3.74 0.50
C TYR A 49 -3.41 3.51 1.91
N LYS A 50 -3.26 4.57 2.72
CA LYS A 50 -2.75 4.47 4.10
C LYS A 50 -3.61 3.56 4.97
N ASN A 51 -4.93 3.68 4.90
CA ASN A 51 -5.84 2.83 5.66
C ASN A 51 -5.69 1.35 5.28
N LYS A 52 -5.57 1.05 3.98
CA LYS A 52 -5.35 -0.32 3.51
C LYS A 52 -3.98 -0.86 3.90
N VAL A 53 -2.92 -0.07 3.79
CA VAL A 53 -1.58 -0.45 4.26
C VAL A 53 -1.60 -0.81 5.74
N LYS A 54 -2.25 0.00 6.59
CA LYS A 54 -2.40 -0.29 8.02
C LYS A 54 -3.13 -1.62 8.26
N GLY A 55 -4.19 -1.89 7.49
CA GLY A 55 -4.90 -3.17 7.58
C GLY A 55 -4.01 -4.38 7.24
N ILE A 56 -3.17 -4.25 6.21
CA ILE A 56 -2.22 -5.30 5.81
C ILE A 56 -1.12 -5.47 6.87
N GLN A 57 -0.61 -4.38 7.44
CA GLN A 57 0.37 -4.42 8.54
C GLN A 57 -0.20 -5.12 9.78
N ASN A 58 -1.41 -4.77 10.20
CA ASN A 58 -2.07 -5.45 11.31
C ASN A 58 -2.24 -6.96 11.06
N GLN A 59 -2.53 -7.36 9.81
CA GLN A 59 -2.61 -8.77 9.44
C GLN A 59 -1.23 -9.45 9.51
N ALA A 60 -0.17 -8.79 9.06
CA ALA A 60 1.20 -9.29 9.16
C ALA A 60 1.63 -9.46 10.62
N ASP A 61 1.40 -8.45 11.46
CA ASP A 61 1.70 -8.49 12.90
C ASP A 61 0.95 -9.66 13.58
N TRP A 62 -0.31 -9.88 13.21
CA TRP A 62 -1.07 -11.03 13.69
C TRP A 62 -0.45 -12.37 13.24
N CYS A 63 0.01 -12.48 11.98
CA CYS A 63 0.72 -13.67 11.52
C CYS A 63 1.99 -13.93 12.37
N TYR A 64 2.74 -12.89 12.73
CA TYR A 64 3.95 -13.01 13.56
C TYR A 64 3.65 -13.43 15.00
N GLN A 65 2.61 -12.86 15.63
CA GLN A 65 2.22 -13.22 16.99
C GLN A 65 1.82 -14.69 17.16
N GLU A 66 1.20 -15.29 16.14
CA GLU A 66 0.86 -16.73 16.15
C GLU A 66 2.10 -17.64 16.21
N VAL A 67 3.25 -17.15 15.75
CA VAL A 67 4.52 -17.89 15.78
C VAL A 67 5.26 -17.71 17.11
N GLU A 68 5.14 -16.55 17.75
CA GLU A 68 5.84 -16.22 19.00
C GLU A 68 5.20 -16.85 20.26
N ARG A 69 3.98 -17.39 20.17
CA ARG A 69 3.17 -17.86 21.31
C ARG A 69 3.49 -19.26 21.88
N GLY A 70 4.53 -19.95 21.42
CA GLY A 70 4.92 -21.26 21.99
C GLY A 70 5.76 -22.13 21.06
N PRO A 71 6.21 -23.32 21.52
CA PRO A 71 7.14 -24.15 20.75
C PRO A 71 6.57 -24.44 19.36
N TYR A 72 7.38 -24.18 18.32
CA TYR A 72 7.06 -24.30 16.91
C TYR A 72 6.50 -25.68 16.55
N LEU A 73 5.19 -25.88 16.73
CA LEU A 73 4.50 -27.03 16.19
C LEU A 73 4.49 -26.88 14.66
N ARG A 74 4.72 -27.98 13.95
CA ARG A 74 4.73 -28.02 12.47
C ARG A 74 3.45 -27.40 11.88
N SER A 75 2.33 -27.50 12.60
CA SER A 75 1.05 -26.85 12.30
C SER A 75 1.11 -25.32 12.37
N SER A 76 1.77 -24.73 13.37
CA SER A 76 1.94 -23.28 13.52
C SER A 76 2.76 -22.67 12.38
N MET A 77 3.80 -23.39 11.90
CA MET A 77 4.58 -22.97 10.73
C MET A 77 3.76 -22.97 9.42
N VAL A 78 2.89 -23.96 9.23
CA VAL A 78 2.01 -24.02 8.06
C VAL A 78 0.99 -22.88 8.10
N SER A 79 0.37 -22.64 9.26
CA SER A 79 -0.55 -21.52 9.48
C SER A 79 0.11 -20.17 9.22
N TYR A 80 1.33 -19.96 9.71
CA TYR A 80 2.12 -18.75 9.42
C TYR A 80 2.37 -18.57 7.92
N THR A 81 2.81 -19.63 7.23
CA THR A 81 3.10 -19.57 5.78
C THR A 81 1.85 -19.21 4.98
N ILE A 82 0.70 -19.81 5.32
CA ILE A 82 -0.59 -19.47 4.70
C ILE A 82 -0.98 -18.02 4.99
N CYS A 83 -0.76 -17.55 6.22
CA CYS A 83 -1.04 -16.19 6.64
C CYS A 83 -0.20 -15.17 5.86
N MET A 84 1.11 -15.39 5.78
CA MET A 84 2.04 -14.51 5.05
C MET A 84 1.74 -14.47 3.54
N ARG A 85 1.34 -15.59 2.92
CA ARG A 85 0.87 -15.58 1.52
C ARG A 85 -0.35 -14.68 1.31
N LYS A 86 -1.27 -14.61 2.29
CA LYS A 86 -2.41 -13.69 2.22
C LYS A 86 -1.96 -12.23 2.34
N VAL A 87 -0.97 -11.95 3.19
CA VAL A 87 -0.37 -10.62 3.33
C VAL A 87 0.29 -10.17 2.03
N GLU A 88 1.12 -11.04 1.43
CA GLU A 88 1.77 -10.79 0.13
C GLU A 88 0.75 -10.49 -0.97
N LYS A 89 -0.29 -11.32 -1.09
CA LYS A 89 -1.36 -11.11 -2.07
C LYS A 89 -2.13 -9.80 -1.83
N SER A 90 -2.32 -9.40 -0.58
CA SER A 90 -2.90 -8.10 -0.26
C SER A 90 -2.02 -6.94 -0.72
N PHE A 91 -0.70 -7.04 -0.59
CA PHE A 91 0.22 -6.04 -1.14
C PHE A 91 0.19 -5.98 -2.67
N GLU A 92 0.10 -7.12 -3.36
CA GLU A 92 -0.04 -7.16 -4.82
C GLU A 92 -1.32 -6.46 -5.28
N ASN A 93 -2.44 -6.75 -4.64
CA ASN A 93 -3.71 -6.09 -4.91
C ASN A 93 -3.64 -4.59 -4.66
N LEU A 94 -2.93 -4.17 -3.62
CA LEU A 94 -2.69 -2.76 -3.31
C LEU A 94 -1.90 -2.06 -4.43
N VAL A 95 -0.87 -2.71 -4.97
CA VAL A 95 -0.10 -2.19 -6.11
C VAL A 95 -1.00 -2.06 -7.35
N LEU A 96 -1.76 -3.10 -7.69
CA LEU A 96 -2.65 -3.09 -8.86
C LEU A 96 -3.71 -2.00 -8.77
N GLU A 97 -4.28 -1.78 -7.58
CA GLU A 97 -5.33 -0.79 -7.37
C GLU A 97 -4.80 0.65 -7.42
N PHE A 98 -3.66 0.93 -6.81
CA PHE A 98 -3.20 2.30 -6.54
C PHE A 98 -2.09 2.77 -7.48
N TYR A 99 -1.16 1.90 -7.90
CA TYR A 99 -0.04 2.30 -8.76
C TYR A 99 -0.47 3.06 -10.02
N PRO A 100 -1.45 2.59 -10.83
CA PRO A 100 -1.88 3.35 -12.02
C PRO A 100 -2.56 4.67 -11.69
N LYS A 101 -3.28 4.76 -10.56
CA LYS A 101 -3.94 6.01 -10.13
C LYS A 101 -2.91 7.06 -9.74
N PHE A 102 -1.94 6.66 -8.92
CA PHE A 102 -0.88 7.56 -8.46
C PHE A 102 0.07 7.97 -9.58
N LEU A 103 0.37 7.10 -10.55
CA LEU A 103 1.13 7.48 -11.73
C LEU A 103 0.43 8.57 -12.57
N LYS A 104 -0.90 8.54 -12.67
CA LYS A 104 -1.64 9.61 -13.35
C LYS A 104 -1.45 10.94 -12.62
N PHE A 105 -1.63 10.95 -11.30
CA PHE A 105 -1.43 12.16 -10.49
C PHE A 105 0.01 12.69 -10.53
N ASP A 106 1.03 11.85 -10.71
CA ASP A 106 2.43 12.31 -10.78
C ASP A 106 2.78 13.02 -12.10
N ASN A 107 2.03 12.72 -13.16
CA ASN A 107 2.21 13.27 -14.51
C ASN A 107 1.22 14.41 -14.85
N SER A 108 0.34 14.77 -13.92
CA SER A 108 -0.64 15.87 -14.00
C SER A 108 -0.14 17.10 -13.25
#